data_AF-A0A369GNP0-F1
#
_entry.id   AF-A0A369GNP0-F1
#
_cell.length_a   1.000
_cell.length_b   1.000
_cell.length_c   1.000
_cell.angle_alpha   90.00
_cell.angle_beta   90.00
_cell.angle_gamma   90.00
#
_symmetry.space_group_name_H-M   'P 1'
#
loop_
_entity.id
_entity.type
_entity.pdbx_description
1 polymer ?
#
loop_
_entity_poly.entity_id
_entity_poly.type
_entity_poly.pdbx_seq_one_letter_code
_entity_poly.pdbx_strand_id
1 'polypeptide(L)'
;MTTTKTMRYILLAILFSPLCYGKHLPSSVKSLYKSITSRERCHKAYATGFHSSEGDKGDFEYCGDHLDSHNVIYIRGTRRSLANMDVDCDGDQQAMTKARDNPCASSTDTQSQTSFNDVVQGYEAGIADLNPHVHPYVVFGNEGNKSNWPVYDPRKQHVKPLSVMAVVCNKKLVPYPIIITGKNWKLTWGQIYGIWGDVNGDDGPEPMIGEASISLAKACFGPSINGNNGHEEDDVLYLAFPGSDAVPGPDAAWNASSYADFARSIEPMGDALVESRIGKASSGSREGIRPPRFLIVAFFLGVHLLPLIVEGDVITQPELNHINRPEIIMS
;
A
#
# COMPACT_ATOMS: atom_id res chain seq x y z
N MET A 1 50.96 -3.17 39.99
CA MET A 1 49.69 -3.93 39.92
C MET A 1 48.58 -2.95 39.60
N THR A 2 48.23 -2.83 38.32
CA THR A 2 47.18 -1.96 37.80
C THR A 2 46.01 -2.83 37.37
N THR A 3 44.93 -2.79 38.13
CA THR A 3 43.72 -3.57 37.86
C THR A 3 42.78 -2.76 36.98
N THR A 4 42.78 -3.03 35.67
CA THR A 4 41.82 -2.45 34.72
C THR A 4 40.46 -3.15 34.88
N LYS A 5 39.46 -2.40 35.35
CA LYS A 5 38.05 -2.83 35.33
C LYS A 5 37.50 -2.67 33.91
N THR A 6 37.25 -3.80 33.23
CA THR A 6 36.57 -3.82 31.94
C THR A 6 35.08 -3.62 32.17
N MET A 7 34.56 -2.43 31.85
CA MET A 7 33.14 -2.13 31.90
C MET A 7 32.47 -2.68 30.63
N ARG A 8 31.68 -3.75 30.78
CA ARG A 8 30.87 -4.31 29.69
C ARG A 8 29.62 -3.45 29.52
N TYR A 9 29.58 -2.64 28.47
CA TYR A 9 28.34 -2.00 28.01
C TYR A 9 27.51 -3.04 27.26
N ILE A 10 26.33 -3.37 27.78
CA ILE A 10 25.31 -4.13 27.05
C ILE A 10 24.59 -3.11 26.16
N LEU A 11 24.94 -3.09 24.86
CA LEU A 11 24.18 -2.39 23.84
C LEU A 11 22.87 -3.15 23.62
N LEU A 12 21.77 -2.64 24.17
CA LEU A 12 20.42 -3.12 23.86
C LEU A 12 20.05 -2.54 22.48
N ALA A 13 20.29 -3.30 21.41
CA ALA A 13 19.79 -2.97 20.09
C ALA A 13 18.26 -3.13 20.09
N ILE A 14 17.54 -2.01 20.15
CA ILE A 14 16.09 -2.02 19.94
C ILE A 14 15.86 -2.26 18.44
N LEU A 15 15.59 -3.52 18.09
CA LEU A 15 15.09 -3.91 16.78
C LEU A 15 13.68 -3.32 16.63
N PHE A 16 13.58 -2.09 16.13
CA PHE A 16 12.34 -1.59 15.55
C PHE A 16 12.16 -2.31 14.22
N SER A 17 11.42 -3.42 14.22
CA SER A 17 10.93 -4.01 12.98
C SER A 17 10.04 -2.98 12.27
N PRO A 18 10.36 -2.56 11.04
CA PRO A 18 9.56 -1.56 10.34
C PRO A 18 8.30 -2.23 9.80
N LEU A 19 7.16 -1.93 10.42
CA LEU A 19 5.85 -2.36 9.93
C LEU A 19 5.46 -1.50 8.73
N CYS A 20 5.54 -2.05 7.51
CA CYS A 20 4.88 -1.47 6.35
C CYS A 20 3.42 -1.93 6.37
N TYR A 21 2.52 -1.06 6.82
CA TYR A 21 1.08 -1.32 6.78
C TYR A 21 0.54 -0.88 5.43
N GLY A 22 -0.26 -1.72 4.76
CA GLY A 22 -1.12 -1.20 3.71
C GLY A 22 -2.05 -0.13 4.27
N LYS A 23 -2.13 1.02 3.60
CA LYS A 23 -2.83 2.19 4.12
C LYS A 23 -4.33 2.03 4.03
N HIS A 24 -5.05 2.64 4.99
CA HIS A 24 -6.49 2.82 4.85
C HIS A 24 -6.77 3.65 3.59
N LEU A 25 -7.64 3.14 2.72
CA LEU A 25 -8.04 3.84 1.51
C LEU A 25 -8.67 5.22 1.83
N PRO A 26 -8.07 6.34 1.39
CA PRO A 26 -8.64 7.68 1.60
C PRO A 26 -10.07 7.78 1.07
N SER A 27 -10.93 8.57 1.72
CA SER A 27 -12.33 8.72 1.30
C SER A 27 -12.48 9.33 -0.10
N SER A 28 -11.55 10.18 -0.50
CA SER A 28 -11.43 10.73 -1.85
C SER A 28 -11.13 9.63 -2.87
N VAL A 29 -10.14 8.79 -2.61
CA VAL A 29 -9.81 7.62 -3.47
C VAL A 29 -10.96 6.63 -3.52
N LYS A 30 -11.64 6.37 -2.40
CA LYS A 30 -12.85 5.53 -2.37
C LYS A 30 -13.98 6.11 -3.22
N SER A 31 -14.14 7.42 -3.24
CA SER A 31 -15.12 8.11 -4.08
C SER A 31 -14.75 8.02 -5.57
N LEU A 32 -13.47 8.18 -5.90
CA LEU A 32 -12.96 7.99 -7.26
C LEU A 32 -13.16 6.54 -7.73
N TYR A 33 -12.79 5.55 -6.90
CA TYR A 33 -13.03 4.13 -7.18
C TYR A 33 -14.50 3.85 -7.51
N LYS A 34 -15.42 4.39 -6.70
CA LYS A 34 -16.88 4.27 -6.96
C LYS A 34 -17.30 4.99 -8.24
N SER A 35 -16.75 6.16 -8.53
CA SER A 35 -17.01 6.88 -9.78
C SER A 35 -16.64 6.02 -10.99
N ILE A 36 -15.43 5.44 -10.98
CA ILE A 36 -14.91 4.57 -12.04
C ILE A 36 -15.79 3.32 -12.20
N THR A 37 -16.05 2.60 -11.10
CA THR A 37 -16.82 1.35 -11.10
C THR A 37 -18.33 1.55 -11.21
N SER A 38 -18.85 2.79 -11.17
CA SER A 38 -20.27 3.06 -11.43
C SER A 38 -20.61 3.09 -12.93
N ARG A 39 -19.59 3.23 -13.80
CA ARG A 39 -19.76 3.36 -15.25
C ARG A 39 -19.60 2.02 -15.95
N GLU A 40 -20.40 1.80 -16.98
CA GLU A 40 -20.34 0.58 -17.81
C GLU A 40 -19.06 0.50 -18.66
N ARG A 41 -18.46 1.64 -19.04
CA ARG A 41 -17.25 1.74 -19.86
C ARG A 41 -16.58 3.10 -19.68
N CYS A 42 -15.34 3.24 -20.13
CA CYS A 42 -14.68 4.52 -20.30
C CYS A 42 -15.36 5.34 -21.42
N HIS A 43 -15.42 6.66 -21.26
CA HIS A 43 -15.84 7.56 -22.33
C HIS A 43 -14.67 8.12 -23.14
N LYS A 44 -13.55 8.41 -22.47
CA LYS A 44 -12.30 8.90 -23.03
C LYS A 44 -11.24 7.80 -22.96
N ALA A 45 -11.46 6.73 -23.71
CA ALA A 45 -10.47 5.65 -23.84
C ALA A 45 -9.31 6.10 -24.72
N TYR A 46 -8.08 5.90 -24.26
CA TYR A 46 -6.87 6.18 -25.05
C TYR A 46 -6.44 4.98 -25.89
N ALA A 47 -6.72 3.78 -25.40
CA ALA A 47 -6.54 2.53 -26.12
C ALA A 47 -7.48 1.47 -25.52
N THR A 48 -7.93 0.54 -26.35
CA THR A 48 -8.91 -0.51 -26.03
C THR A 48 -8.47 -1.81 -26.69
N GLY A 49 -9.07 -2.94 -26.29
CA GLY A 49 -8.78 -4.24 -26.93
C GLY A 49 -7.77 -5.08 -26.17
N PHE A 50 -7.53 -4.75 -24.89
CA PHE A 50 -6.58 -5.45 -24.03
C PHE A 50 -7.29 -6.51 -23.19
N HIS A 51 -6.50 -7.48 -22.75
CA HIS A 51 -6.94 -8.62 -21.96
C HIS A 51 -6.40 -8.49 -20.52
N SER A 52 -7.27 -8.68 -19.54
CA SER A 52 -6.91 -8.82 -18.12
C SER A 52 -6.52 -10.26 -17.82
N SER A 53 -7.09 -11.22 -18.55
CA SER A 53 -6.73 -12.64 -18.42
C SER A 53 -6.80 -13.34 -19.78
N GLU A 54 -5.96 -14.36 -19.97
CA GLU A 54 -5.93 -15.12 -21.23
C GLU A 54 -7.33 -15.69 -21.55
N GLY A 55 -7.79 -15.46 -22.78
CA GLY A 55 -9.07 -15.93 -23.29
C GLY A 55 -10.28 -15.15 -22.77
N ASP A 56 -10.08 -14.00 -22.12
CA ASP A 56 -11.16 -13.05 -21.85
C ASP A 56 -11.67 -12.37 -23.14
N LYS A 57 -12.45 -11.31 -23.01
CA LYS A 57 -13.12 -10.67 -24.16
C LYS A 57 -12.28 -9.59 -24.85
N GLY A 58 -11.07 -9.30 -24.37
CA GLY A 58 -10.29 -8.17 -24.82
C GLY A 58 -11.00 -6.84 -24.59
N ASP A 59 -11.79 -6.72 -23.53
CA ASP A 59 -12.66 -5.56 -23.28
C ASP A 59 -12.09 -4.60 -22.23
N PHE A 60 -10.77 -4.60 -22.07
CA PHE A 60 -10.04 -3.68 -21.21
C PHE A 60 -9.38 -2.53 -21.96
N GLU A 61 -9.19 -1.43 -21.23
CA GLU A 61 -8.82 -0.13 -21.78
C GLU A 61 -8.01 0.74 -20.82
N TYR A 62 -7.16 1.60 -21.38
CA TYR A 62 -6.54 2.72 -20.68
C TYR A 62 -7.47 3.93 -20.76
N CYS A 63 -7.96 4.36 -19.60
CA CYS A 63 -9.03 5.33 -19.49
C CYS A 63 -8.58 6.69 -18.96
N GLY A 64 -9.04 7.74 -19.62
CA GLY A 64 -8.75 9.14 -19.31
C GLY A 64 -9.92 9.95 -18.76
N ASP A 65 -11.05 9.32 -18.38
CA ASP A 65 -12.24 10.04 -17.89
C ASP A 65 -11.96 10.97 -16.70
N HIS A 66 -10.90 10.67 -15.93
CA HIS A 66 -10.47 11.45 -14.78
C HIS A 66 -9.16 12.20 -14.99
N LEU A 67 -8.65 12.29 -16.22
CA LEU A 67 -7.46 13.07 -16.53
C LEU A 67 -7.71 14.57 -16.26
N ASP A 68 -8.81 15.13 -16.75
CA ASP A 68 -9.05 16.57 -16.64
C ASP A 68 -9.50 16.98 -15.23
N SER A 69 -10.13 16.07 -14.47
CA SER A 69 -10.69 16.35 -13.14
C SER A 69 -9.75 16.03 -11.99
N HIS A 70 -8.95 14.97 -12.12
CA HIS A 70 -8.07 14.49 -11.05
C HIS A 70 -6.64 14.26 -11.55
N ASN A 71 -6.31 14.57 -12.81
CA ASN A 71 -4.98 14.31 -13.39
C ASN A 71 -4.52 12.86 -13.13
N VAL A 72 -5.38 11.90 -13.49
CA VAL A 72 -5.09 10.47 -13.43
C VAL A 72 -5.51 9.74 -14.70
N ILE A 73 -4.77 8.68 -15.00
CA ILE A 73 -5.10 7.68 -16.03
C ILE A 73 -5.17 6.34 -15.32
N TYR A 74 -6.02 5.43 -15.79
CA TYR A 74 -6.21 4.16 -15.12
C TYR A 74 -6.62 3.06 -16.08
N ILE A 75 -6.39 1.82 -15.66
CA ILE A 75 -6.92 0.63 -16.34
C ILE A 75 -8.33 0.34 -15.84
N ARG A 76 -9.21 -0.06 -16.76
CA ARG A 76 -10.52 -0.65 -16.43
C ARG A 76 -10.98 -1.59 -17.53
N GLY A 77 -12.00 -2.40 -17.25
CA GLY A 77 -12.74 -3.13 -18.26
C GLY A 77 -14.16 -2.59 -18.45
N THR A 78 -14.91 -3.19 -19.39
CA THR A 78 -16.34 -2.91 -19.51
C THR A 78 -17.14 -3.54 -18.36
N ARG A 79 -18.45 -3.30 -18.27
CA ARG A 79 -19.34 -3.90 -17.25
C ARG A 79 -18.90 -3.64 -15.81
N ARG A 80 -18.31 -2.47 -15.58
CA ARG A 80 -17.87 -2.00 -14.25
C ARG A 80 -16.68 -2.78 -13.66
N SER A 81 -15.96 -3.57 -14.46
CA SER A 81 -14.77 -4.28 -14.01
C SER A 81 -13.53 -3.38 -13.93
N LEU A 82 -12.56 -3.82 -13.16
CA LEU A 82 -11.18 -3.33 -13.14
C LEU A 82 -10.27 -4.46 -13.63
N ALA A 83 -8.97 -4.26 -13.76
CA ALA A 83 -8.08 -5.36 -14.13
C ALA A 83 -7.78 -6.28 -12.93
N ASN A 84 -7.22 -7.44 -13.25
CA ASN A 84 -6.64 -8.39 -12.31
C ASN A 84 -5.27 -7.88 -11.82
N MET A 85 -4.49 -8.76 -11.17
CA MET A 85 -3.07 -8.52 -10.92
C MET A 85 -2.26 -9.79 -11.22
N ASP A 86 -1.78 -9.91 -12.45
CA ASP A 86 -0.78 -10.92 -12.79
C ASP A 86 0.63 -10.48 -12.37
N VAL A 87 1.56 -11.43 -12.31
CA VAL A 87 2.87 -11.27 -11.68
C VAL A 87 3.97 -11.11 -12.71
N ASP A 88 4.56 -9.93 -12.69
CA ASP A 88 5.79 -9.64 -13.40
C ASP A 88 7.01 -9.95 -12.51
N CYS A 89 7.99 -10.62 -13.10
CA CYS A 89 9.22 -11.06 -12.45
C CYS A 89 10.49 -10.52 -13.12
N ASP A 90 10.33 -9.52 -13.99
CA ASP A 90 11.40 -8.98 -14.82
C ASP A 90 12.37 -8.12 -14.01
N GLY A 91 13.58 -7.97 -14.53
CA GLY A 91 14.64 -7.18 -13.89
C GLY A 91 15.65 -7.98 -13.06
N ASP A 92 16.29 -7.29 -12.11
CA ASP A 92 17.41 -7.80 -11.34
C ASP A 92 16.95 -8.68 -10.16
N GLN A 93 16.82 -9.98 -10.39
CA GLN A 93 16.43 -10.95 -9.35
C GLN A 93 17.53 -11.29 -8.32
N GLN A 94 18.71 -10.65 -8.35
CA GLN A 94 19.89 -11.08 -7.56
C GLN A 94 19.70 -11.08 -6.03
N ALA A 95 18.69 -10.41 -5.48
CA ALA A 95 18.44 -10.42 -4.02
C ALA A 95 18.00 -11.80 -3.46
N MET A 96 17.63 -12.78 -4.29
CA MET A 96 17.21 -14.10 -3.82
C MET A 96 18.34 -15.13 -3.91
N THR A 97 18.94 -15.42 -2.76
CA THR A 97 20.16 -16.26 -2.63
C THR A 97 19.94 -17.77 -2.87
N LYS A 98 18.70 -18.24 -3.10
CA LYS A 98 18.40 -19.65 -3.40
C LYS A 98 17.19 -19.79 -4.33
N ALA A 99 17.39 -20.47 -5.46
CA ALA A 99 16.34 -20.72 -6.47
C ALA A 99 15.07 -21.41 -5.91
N ARG A 100 15.18 -22.22 -4.85
CA ARG A 100 14.04 -22.93 -4.24
C ARG A 100 13.08 -22.02 -3.45
N ASP A 101 13.56 -20.86 -3.00
CA ASP A 101 12.78 -19.89 -2.24
C ASP A 101 12.42 -18.66 -3.08
N ASN A 102 12.85 -18.63 -4.35
CA ASN A 102 12.51 -17.55 -5.28
C ASN A 102 11.06 -17.74 -5.74
N PRO A 103 10.13 -16.85 -5.36
CA PRO A 103 8.73 -16.96 -5.77
C PRO A 103 8.51 -16.68 -7.26
N CYS A 104 9.51 -16.16 -7.98
CA CYS A 104 9.53 -16.05 -9.43
C CYS A 104 10.05 -17.32 -10.14
N ALA A 105 10.61 -18.30 -9.42
CA ALA A 105 11.18 -19.49 -10.05
C ALA A 105 10.16 -20.38 -10.78
N SER A 106 8.86 -20.17 -10.55
CA SER A 106 7.80 -20.84 -11.30
C SER A 106 7.54 -20.19 -12.66
N SER A 107 7.82 -18.89 -12.82
CA SER A 107 7.57 -18.15 -14.06
C SER A 107 8.42 -18.69 -15.19
N THR A 108 7.79 -18.88 -16.35
CA THR A 108 8.45 -19.26 -17.59
C THR A 108 8.64 -18.10 -18.55
N ASP A 109 8.18 -16.90 -18.18
CA ASP A 109 8.14 -15.71 -19.03
C ASP A 109 8.95 -14.55 -18.46
N THR A 110 9.98 -14.88 -17.69
CA THR A 110 10.78 -13.85 -17.03
C THR A 110 11.94 -13.37 -17.89
N GLN A 111 12.11 -12.06 -17.96
CA GLN A 111 13.23 -11.38 -18.60
C GLN A 111 14.24 -10.87 -17.57
N SER A 112 15.49 -10.68 -18.02
CA SER A 112 16.56 -10.22 -17.14
C SER A 112 16.56 -8.71 -16.87
N GLN A 113 15.67 -7.96 -17.52
CA GLN A 113 15.65 -6.51 -17.43
C GLN A 113 14.21 -5.97 -17.51
N THR A 114 13.95 -4.86 -16.82
CA THR A 114 12.72 -4.08 -17.00
C THR A 114 12.86 -3.06 -18.13
N SER A 115 11.74 -2.55 -18.64
CA SER A 115 11.72 -1.52 -19.70
C SER A 115 12.48 -0.23 -19.36
N PHE A 116 12.69 0.08 -18.08
CA PHE A 116 13.29 1.35 -17.64
C PHE A 116 14.62 1.20 -16.91
N ASN A 117 15.31 0.07 -17.10
CA ASN A 117 16.62 -0.19 -16.50
C ASN A 117 17.65 0.94 -16.75
N ASP A 118 17.70 1.48 -17.97
CA ASP A 118 18.59 2.59 -18.34
C ASP A 118 18.30 3.88 -17.54
N VAL A 119 17.01 4.14 -17.25
CA VAL A 119 16.60 5.32 -16.45
C VAL A 119 17.03 5.13 -15.00
N VAL A 120 16.85 3.92 -14.46
CA VAL A 120 17.28 3.56 -13.10
C VAL A 120 18.80 3.66 -12.95
N GLN A 121 19.56 3.14 -13.92
CA GLN A 121 21.03 3.27 -13.95
C GLN A 121 21.47 4.73 -13.96
N GLY A 122 20.74 5.59 -14.67
CA GLY A 122 21.00 7.04 -14.71
C GLY A 122 20.86 7.76 -13.37
N TYR A 123 20.22 7.16 -12.36
CA TYR A 123 20.20 7.70 -11.00
C TYR A 123 21.46 7.40 -10.20
N GLU A 124 22.38 6.58 -10.72
CA GLU A 124 23.65 6.21 -10.09
C GLU A 124 23.49 5.65 -8.65
N ALA A 125 22.32 5.05 -8.37
CA ALA A 125 21.96 4.61 -7.03
C ALA A 125 22.55 3.24 -6.62
N GLY A 126 23.39 2.64 -7.47
CA GLY A 126 24.08 1.38 -7.20
C GLY A 126 23.27 0.12 -7.54
N ILE A 127 22.21 0.26 -8.33
CA ILE A 127 21.47 -0.86 -8.94
C ILE A 127 21.50 -0.75 -10.46
N ALA A 128 21.53 -1.90 -11.14
CA ALA A 128 21.48 -1.95 -12.61
C ALA A 128 20.04 -1.96 -13.14
N ASP A 129 19.10 -2.41 -12.33
CA ASP A 129 17.69 -2.51 -12.67
C ASP A 129 16.82 -2.61 -11.42
N LEU A 130 15.50 -2.47 -11.59
CA LEU A 130 14.52 -2.82 -10.59
C LEU A 130 14.62 -4.31 -10.26
N ASN A 131 14.53 -4.60 -8.96
CA ASN A 131 14.42 -5.96 -8.45
C ASN A 131 12.96 -6.27 -8.12
N PRO A 132 12.31 -7.27 -8.74
CA PRO A 132 10.87 -7.53 -8.58
C PRO A 132 10.47 -7.92 -7.15
N HIS A 133 11.42 -8.42 -6.34
CA HIS A 133 11.21 -8.77 -4.93
C HIS A 133 11.34 -7.58 -3.97
N VAL A 134 11.91 -6.47 -4.42
CA VAL A 134 12.18 -5.28 -3.61
C VAL A 134 11.39 -4.07 -4.09
N HIS A 135 11.31 -3.86 -5.39
CA HIS A 135 10.75 -2.67 -5.99
C HIS A 135 9.30 -2.95 -6.36
N PRO A 136 8.31 -2.39 -5.64
CA PRO A 136 6.94 -2.40 -6.12
C PRO A 136 6.83 -1.57 -7.39
N TYR A 137 6.69 -2.26 -8.51
CA TYR A 137 6.34 -1.62 -9.77
C TYR A 137 5.08 -2.24 -10.39
N VAL A 138 4.47 -1.44 -11.24
CA VAL A 138 3.34 -1.77 -12.11
C VAL A 138 3.87 -1.83 -13.54
N VAL A 139 3.39 -2.82 -14.29
CA VAL A 139 3.56 -2.89 -15.74
C VAL A 139 2.43 -2.10 -16.38
N PHE A 140 2.76 -0.99 -17.05
CA PHE A 140 1.75 -0.04 -17.50
C PHE A 140 2.07 0.49 -18.90
N GLY A 141 1.11 0.38 -19.81
CA GLY A 141 1.36 0.58 -21.23
C GLY A 141 1.68 -0.74 -21.94
N ASN A 142 1.62 -0.67 -23.26
CA ASN A 142 1.88 -1.80 -24.15
C ASN A 142 2.68 -1.31 -25.34
N GLU A 143 3.77 -2.00 -25.66
CA GLU A 143 4.63 -1.75 -26.80
C GLU A 143 4.80 -2.99 -27.67
N GLY A 144 5.18 -2.79 -28.93
CA GLY A 144 5.24 -3.88 -29.88
C GLY A 144 4.97 -3.46 -31.33
N ASN A 145 5.07 -4.44 -32.22
CA ASN A 145 4.79 -4.37 -33.64
C ASN A 145 3.90 -5.52 -34.16
N LYS A 146 3.43 -6.43 -33.29
CA LYS A 146 2.58 -7.56 -33.68
C LYS A 146 1.28 -7.07 -34.31
N SER A 147 0.96 -7.63 -35.47
CA SER A 147 -0.18 -7.17 -36.27
C SER A 147 -1.48 -7.33 -35.50
N ASN A 148 -2.30 -6.27 -35.51
CA ASN A 148 -3.60 -6.17 -34.85
C ASN A 148 -3.56 -6.14 -33.30
N TRP A 149 -2.37 -6.00 -32.71
CA TRP A 149 -2.27 -5.79 -31.27
C TRP A 149 -2.36 -4.28 -30.97
N PRO A 150 -3.23 -3.86 -30.04
CA PRO A 150 -3.26 -2.49 -29.59
C PRO A 150 -1.98 -2.18 -28.80
N VAL A 151 -1.45 -0.97 -29.01
CA VAL A 151 -0.33 -0.43 -28.25
C VAL A 151 -0.78 0.83 -27.53
N TYR A 152 -0.23 1.07 -26.35
CA TYR A 152 -0.50 2.27 -25.57
C TYR A 152 0.76 2.77 -24.90
N ASP A 153 1.07 4.05 -25.15
CA ASP A 153 2.20 4.72 -24.55
C ASP A 153 1.72 5.79 -23.55
N PRO A 154 1.82 5.54 -22.23
CA PRO A 154 1.44 6.49 -21.19
C PRO A 154 2.17 7.85 -21.28
N ARG A 155 3.33 7.92 -21.94
CA ARG A 155 4.08 9.17 -22.16
C ARG A 155 3.29 10.18 -22.98
N LYS A 156 2.36 9.72 -23.83
CA LYS A 156 1.48 10.58 -24.64
C LYS A 156 0.55 11.44 -23.78
N GLN A 157 0.29 11.03 -22.55
CA GLN A 157 -0.47 11.78 -21.55
C GLN A 157 0.42 12.23 -20.38
N HIS A 158 1.72 12.38 -20.63
CA HIS A 158 2.70 12.93 -19.69
C HIS A 158 2.96 12.11 -18.42
N VAL A 159 2.57 10.84 -18.38
CA VAL A 159 3.11 9.91 -17.38
C VAL A 159 4.58 9.68 -17.74
N LYS A 160 5.48 9.80 -16.76
CA LYS A 160 6.92 9.64 -16.97
C LYS A 160 7.37 8.24 -16.51
N PRO A 161 8.33 7.58 -17.17
CA PRO A 161 8.94 6.38 -16.64
C PRO A 161 9.32 6.54 -15.16
N LEU A 162 9.10 5.48 -14.37
CA LEU A 162 9.32 5.46 -12.91
C LEU A 162 8.42 6.41 -12.10
N SER A 163 7.38 7.01 -12.68
CA SER A 163 6.40 7.78 -11.92
C SER A 163 5.73 6.91 -10.86
N VAL A 164 5.55 7.44 -9.66
CA VAL A 164 4.73 6.84 -8.63
C VAL A 164 3.32 6.60 -9.19
N MET A 165 2.77 5.43 -8.87
CA MET A 165 1.41 5.01 -9.16
C MET A 165 0.73 4.61 -7.86
N ALA A 166 -0.58 4.82 -7.79
CA ALA A 166 -1.38 4.32 -6.69
C ALA A 166 -2.19 3.10 -7.11
N VAL A 167 -2.12 2.03 -6.32
CA VAL A 167 -2.81 0.76 -6.58
C VAL A 167 -3.78 0.48 -5.45
N VAL A 168 -5.05 0.21 -5.79
CA VAL A 168 -6.09 -0.15 -4.84
C VAL A 168 -6.43 -1.63 -5.05
N CYS A 169 -5.97 -2.47 -4.12
CA CYS A 169 -6.31 -3.89 -4.10
C CYS A 169 -7.62 -4.08 -3.30
N ASN A 170 -8.69 -4.53 -3.96
CA ASN A 170 -10.02 -4.63 -3.37
C ASN A 170 -10.05 -5.68 -2.24
N LYS A 171 -10.19 -5.19 -1.00
CA LYS A 171 -10.55 -5.94 0.21
C LYS A 171 -9.57 -6.95 0.79
N LYS A 172 -8.31 -7.04 0.41
CA LYS A 172 -7.41 -8.01 1.06
C LYS A 172 -5.99 -7.50 1.28
N LEU A 173 -5.79 -6.35 1.94
CA LEU A 173 -4.49 -6.16 2.58
C LEU A 173 -4.26 -7.30 3.56
N VAL A 174 -3.40 -8.24 3.18
CA VAL A 174 -2.85 -9.26 4.07
C VAL A 174 -1.65 -8.58 4.72
N PRO A 175 -1.74 -8.11 5.97
CA PRO A 175 -0.53 -7.89 6.76
C PRO A 175 0.30 -9.17 6.70
N TYR A 176 1.48 -9.06 6.10
CA TYR A 176 2.55 -10.03 6.27
C TYR A 176 2.81 -10.20 7.79
N PRO A 177 3.16 -11.41 8.28
CA PRO A 177 2.80 -11.84 9.62
C PRO A 177 3.65 -11.14 10.68
N ILE A 178 3.01 -10.37 11.58
CA ILE A 178 3.49 -10.19 12.94
C ILE A 178 2.32 -10.47 13.89
N ILE A 179 2.41 -11.61 14.56
CA ILE A 179 1.71 -11.90 15.80
C ILE A 179 1.97 -10.72 16.74
N ILE A 180 0.92 -10.06 17.24
CA ILE A 180 0.75 -9.70 18.66
C ILE A 180 -0.52 -8.85 18.84
N THR A 181 -1.29 -9.25 19.86
CA THR A 181 -2.57 -8.72 20.37
C THR A 181 -3.81 -9.11 19.58
N GLY A 182 -4.58 -10.04 20.15
CA GLY A 182 -5.87 -10.52 19.64
C GLY A 182 -6.97 -9.44 19.63
N LYS A 183 -6.85 -8.47 18.71
CA LYS A 183 -7.93 -7.57 18.32
C LYS A 183 -8.54 -8.07 17.02
N ASN A 184 -9.87 -8.12 17.00
CA ASN A 184 -10.67 -8.59 15.89
C ASN A 184 -10.22 -7.99 14.55
N TRP A 185 -9.95 -8.87 13.61
CA TRP A 185 -9.57 -8.58 12.24
C TRP A 185 -10.70 -7.85 11.49
N LYS A 186 -10.39 -6.69 10.91
CA LYS A 186 -11.30 -6.01 9.99
C LYS A 186 -10.58 -5.89 8.65
N LEU A 187 -11.08 -6.59 7.62
CA LEU A 187 -10.67 -6.37 6.24
C LEU A 187 -10.92 -4.89 5.93
N THR A 188 -9.85 -4.11 5.76
CA THR A 188 -9.92 -2.71 5.36
C THR A 188 -9.40 -2.58 3.94
N TRP A 189 -10.05 -1.70 3.18
CA TRP A 189 -9.60 -1.30 1.84
C TRP A 189 -8.19 -0.74 1.92
N GLY A 190 -7.32 -1.24 1.04
CA GLY A 190 -5.92 -0.88 0.98
C GLY A 190 -5.56 -0.04 -0.22
N GLN A 191 -4.66 0.91 -0.01
CA GLN A 191 -3.90 1.53 -1.09
C GLN A 191 -2.42 1.25 -0.85
N ILE A 192 -1.72 0.93 -1.93
CA ILE A 192 -0.28 0.74 -1.98
C ILE A 192 0.27 1.63 -3.09
N TYR A 193 1.47 2.17 -2.90
CA TYR A 193 2.19 2.85 -3.96
C TYR A 193 3.22 1.92 -4.59
N GLY A 194 3.30 1.98 -5.91
CA GLY A 194 4.40 1.45 -6.68
C GLY A 194 4.91 2.52 -7.64
N ILE A 195 5.79 2.14 -8.55
CA ILE A 195 6.21 2.97 -9.67
C ILE A 195 5.78 2.33 -10.99
N TRP A 196 5.64 3.13 -12.05
CA TRP A 196 5.60 2.59 -13.40
C TRP A 196 7.00 2.08 -13.77
N GLY A 197 7.23 0.77 -13.63
CA GLY A 197 8.55 0.16 -13.78
C GLY A 197 8.73 -0.61 -15.08
N ASP A 198 7.64 -1.07 -15.70
CA ASP A 198 7.72 -1.87 -16.92
C ASP A 198 6.57 -1.60 -17.90
N VAL A 199 6.65 -2.21 -19.09
CA VAL A 199 5.67 -2.12 -20.18
C VAL A 199 5.44 -3.52 -20.75
N ASN A 200 4.17 -3.86 -21.06
CA ASN A 200 3.85 -5.14 -21.69
C ASN A 200 4.30 -5.17 -23.15
N GLY A 201 4.87 -6.30 -23.57
CA GLY A 201 5.38 -6.53 -24.92
C GLY A 201 4.41 -7.24 -25.85
N ASP A 202 4.97 -7.80 -26.92
CA ASP A 202 4.27 -8.67 -27.90
C ASP A 202 4.40 -10.17 -27.57
N ASP A 203 4.70 -10.48 -26.32
CA ASP A 203 4.78 -11.82 -25.75
C ASP A 203 3.37 -12.44 -25.61
N GLY A 204 3.33 -13.78 -25.52
CA GLY A 204 2.08 -14.51 -25.36
C GLY A 204 1.09 -14.46 -26.55
N PRO A 205 -0.14 -14.95 -26.32
CA PRO A 205 -1.18 -15.05 -27.34
C PRO A 205 -2.06 -13.80 -27.49
N GLU A 206 -2.07 -12.90 -26.51
CA GLU A 206 -2.99 -11.75 -26.41
C GLU A 206 -2.30 -10.51 -25.80
N PRO A 207 -2.74 -9.28 -26.14
CA PRO A 207 -2.18 -8.03 -25.59
C PRO A 207 -2.64 -7.81 -24.14
N MET A 208 -1.84 -8.28 -23.19
CA MET A 208 -2.17 -8.30 -21.76
C MET A 208 -2.06 -6.93 -21.08
N ILE A 209 -2.80 -6.73 -20.00
CA ILE A 209 -2.65 -5.63 -19.03
C ILE A 209 -2.95 -6.13 -17.62
N GLY A 210 -2.62 -5.33 -16.61
CA GLY A 210 -2.94 -5.67 -15.22
C GLY A 210 -1.82 -6.44 -14.53
N GLU A 211 -0.58 -6.17 -14.87
CA GLU A 211 0.60 -6.85 -14.31
C GLU A 211 1.35 -5.96 -13.31
N ALA A 212 1.98 -6.62 -12.34
CA ALA A 212 2.76 -5.96 -11.31
C ALA A 212 3.88 -6.85 -10.80
N SER A 213 4.96 -6.23 -10.33
CA SER A 213 6.05 -6.91 -9.64
C SER A 213 5.54 -7.85 -8.54
N ILE A 214 6.23 -8.98 -8.36
CA ILE A 214 5.87 -9.94 -7.31
C ILE A 214 5.86 -9.34 -5.90
N SER A 215 6.68 -8.32 -5.62
CA SER A 215 6.68 -7.61 -4.34
C SER A 215 5.39 -6.81 -4.11
N LEU A 216 4.88 -6.12 -5.14
CA LEU A 216 3.62 -5.41 -5.09
C LEU A 216 2.43 -6.38 -4.97
N ALA A 217 2.42 -7.45 -5.76
CA ALA A 217 1.35 -8.44 -5.73
C ALA A 217 1.28 -9.18 -4.38
N LYS A 218 2.43 -9.55 -3.80
CA LYS A 218 2.48 -10.10 -2.43
C LYS A 218 2.02 -9.10 -1.36
N ALA A 219 2.30 -7.82 -1.54
CA ALA A 219 1.82 -6.80 -0.61
C ALA A 219 0.29 -6.62 -0.71
N CYS A 220 -0.28 -6.77 -1.90
CA CYS A 220 -1.72 -6.73 -2.13
C CYS A 220 -2.45 -7.99 -1.66
N PHE A 221 -1.92 -9.19 -1.88
CA PHE A 221 -2.69 -10.45 -1.77
C PHE A 221 -2.03 -11.53 -0.90
N GLY A 222 -0.85 -11.24 -0.35
CA GLY A 222 -0.18 -12.10 0.62
C GLY A 222 0.77 -13.14 0.00
N PRO A 223 1.29 -14.05 0.84
CA PRO A 223 2.45 -14.87 0.50
C PRO A 223 2.18 -16.00 -0.51
N SER A 224 0.91 -16.30 -0.82
CA SER A 224 0.55 -17.32 -1.82
C SER A 224 0.87 -16.92 -3.26
N ILE A 225 1.04 -15.62 -3.51
CA ILE A 225 1.42 -15.10 -4.82
C ILE A 225 2.80 -15.61 -5.22
N ASN A 226 2.90 -16.10 -6.46
CA ASN A 226 4.14 -16.54 -7.10
C ASN A 226 4.09 -16.22 -8.61
N GLY A 227 5.18 -16.46 -9.34
CA GLY A 227 5.32 -16.08 -10.76
C GLY A 227 4.36 -16.75 -11.74
N ASN A 228 3.56 -17.75 -11.31
CA ASN A 228 2.48 -18.34 -12.11
C ASN A 228 1.12 -18.28 -11.41
N ASN A 229 1.02 -17.51 -10.32
CA ASN A 229 -0.18 -17.44 -9.50
C ASN A 229 -0.33 -16.01 -8.98
N GLY A 230 -0.88 -15.16 -9.83
CA GLY A 230 -1.32 -13.83 -9.50
C GLY A 230 -2.68 -13.81 -8.79
N HIS A 231 -3.36 -12.68 -8.91
CA HIS A 231 -4.72 -12.47 -8.43
C HIS A 231 -5.64 -12.33 -9.64
N GLU A 232 -6.52 -13.32 -9.82
CA GLU A 232 -7.37 -13.48 -11.00
C GLU A 232 -8.59 -12.57 -11.02
N GLU A 233 -9.03 -12.05 -9.86
CA GLU A 233 -10.24 -11.22 -9.83
C GLU A 233 -10.00 -9.81 -10.39
N ASP A 234 -10.86 -9.42 -11.32
CA ASP A 234 -10.95 -8.12 -12.00
C ASP A 234 -11.37 -6.94 -11.07
N ASP A 235 -10.60 -6.70 -10.01
CA ASP A 235 -10.94 -5.75 -8.96
C ASP A 235 -9.79 -4.85 -8.48
N VAL A 236 -8.70 -4.80 -9.23
CA VAL A 236 -7.52 -3.98 -8.95
C VAL A 236 -7.54 -2.68 -9.75
N LEU A 237 -7.51 -1.55 -9.04
CA LEU A 237 -7.42 -0.24 -9.67
C LEU A 237 -5.98 0.26 -9.68
N TYR A 238 -5.44 0.48 -10.88
CA TYR A 238 -4.15 1.13 -11.12
C TYR A 238 -4.37 2.60 -11.49
N LEU A 239 -3.77 3.54 -10.74
CA LEU A 239 -3.84 4.98 -11.00
C LEU A 239 -2.45 5.52 -11.33
N ALA A 240 -2.25 5.93 -12.58
CA ALA A 240 -1.07 6.65 -13.03
C ALA A 240 -1.25 8.16 -12.87
N PHE A 241 -0.22 8.84 -12.36
CA PHE A 241 -0.19 10.29 -12.22
C PHE A 241 0.69 10.93 -13.30
N PRO A 242 0.12 11.68 -14.25
CA PRO A 242 0.90 12.53 -15.15
C PRO A 242 1.64 13.66 -14.44
N GLY A 243 2.84 13.98 -14.94
CA GLY A 243 3.66 15.08 -14.45
C GLY A 243 5.04 14.63 -13.97
N SER A 244 6.01 15.53 -14.03
CA SER A 244 7.36 15.26 -13.52
C SER A 244 7.41 15.19 -12.00
N ASP A 245 6.45 15.80 -11.31
CA ASP A 245 6.32 15.73 -9.85
C ASP A 245 5.87 14.35 -9.35
N ALA A 246 5.47 13.46 -10.25
CA ALA A 246 5.22 12.06 -9.93
C ALA A 246 6.48 11.19 -9.96
N VAL A 247 7.61 11.68 -10.46
CA VAL A 247 8.85 10.90 -10.54
C VAL A 247 9.66 11.11 -9.24
N PRO A 248 9.96 10.04 -8.47
CA PRO A 248 10.71 10.17 -7.23
C PRO A 248 12.16 10.63 -7.43
N GLY A 249 12.70 10.43 -8.63
CA GLY A 249 14.06 10.83 -8.96
C GLY A 249 15.11 10.03 -8.17
N PRO A 250 16.37 10.49 -8.13
CA PRO A 250 17.47 9.77 -7.48
C PRO A 250 17.33 9.66 -5.96
N ASP A 251 16.44 10.43 -5.33
CA ASP A 251 16.28 10.47 -3.87
C ASP A 251 15.46 9.29 -3.29
N ALA A 252 14.80 8.50 -4.15
CA ALA A 252 14.19 7.25 -3.70
C ALA A 252 15.26 6.22 -3.29
N ALA A 253 14.87 5.27 -2.43
CA ALA A 253 15.77 4.24 -1.91
C ALA A 253 15.97 3.10 -2.92
N TRP A 254 16.44 3.40 -4.13
CA TRP A 254 16.66 2.44 -5.23
C TRP A 254 17.55 1.25 -4.85
N ASN A 255 18.51 1.42 -3.94
CA ASN A 255 19.33 0.31 -3.43
C ASN A 255 18.78 -0.35 -2.16
N ALA A 256 17.49 -0.16 -1.86
CA ALA A 256 16.83 -0.82 -0.75
C ALA A 256 17.03 -2.34 -0.83
N SER A 257 17.19 -2.98 0.34
CA SER A 257 17.27 -4.44 0.44
C SER A 257 15.91 -5.09 0.68
N SER A 258 14.83 -4.32 0.75
CA SER A 258 13.49 -4.82 1.05
C SER A 258 12.38 -3.97 0.44
N TYR A 259 11.26 -4.62 0.13
CA TYR A 259 10.01 -3.95 -0.25
C TYR A 259 9.63 -2.84 0.73
N ALA A 260 9.73 -3.09 2.04
CA ALA A 260 9.30 -2.15 3.04
C ALA A 260 10.14 -0.86 3.02
N ASP A 261 11.43 -0.95 2.70
CA ASP A 261 12.33 0.21 2.67
C ASP A 261 12.14 1.03 1.40
N PHE A 262 12.02 0.38 0.24
CA PHE A 262 11.70 1.10 -1.00
C PHE A 262 10.33 1.76 -0.93
N ALA A 263 9.29 1.00 -0.54
CA ALA A 263 7.92 1.50 -0.46
C ALA A 263 7.81 2.74 0.44
N ARG A 264 8.50 2.72 1.59
CA ARG A 264 8.55 3.86 2.52
C ARG A 264 9.22 5.10 1.92
N SER A 265 10.21 4.91 1.04
CA SER A 265 10.91 6.03 0.40
C SER A 265 10.01 6.82 -0.57
N ILE A 266 9.08 6.14 -1.26
CA ILE A 266 8.15 6.76 -2.21
C ILE A 266 6.81 7.14 -1.58
N GLU A 267 6.52 6.64 -0.39
CA GLU A 267 5.25 6.81 0.31
C GLU A 267 4.85 8.29 0.54
N PRO A 268 5.73 9.20 1.00
CA PRO A 268 5.37 10.61 1.15
C PRO A 268 5.01 11.29 -0.17
N MET A 269 5.66 10.91 -1.28
CA MET A 269 5.35 11.43 -2.61
C MET A 269 3.99 10.90 -3.08
N GLY A 270 3.73 9.61 -2.92
CA GLY A 270 2.42 9.02 -3.23
C GLY A 270 1.28 9.70 -2.47
N ASP A 271 1.46 9.97 -1.17
CA ASP A 271 0.48 10.70 -0.36
C ASP A 271 0.24 12.12 -0.88
N ALA A 272 1.31 12.84 -1.22
CA ALA A 272 1.20 14.19 -1.77
C ALA A 272 0.49 14.20 -3.15
N LEU A 273 0.73 13.19 -4.00
CA LEU A 273 0.04 13.04 -5.28
C LEU A 273 -1.44 12.76 -5.05
N VAL A 274 -1.80 11.76 -4.23
CA VAL A 274 -3.20 11.47 -3.91
C VAL A 274 -3.91 12.68 -3.31
N GLU A 275 -3.28 13.37 -2.36
CA GLU A 275 -3.85 14.56 -1.74
C GLU A 275 -4.06 15.70 -2.76
N SER A 276 -3.07 15.99 -3.59
CA SER A 276 -3.12 17.10 -4.55
C SER A 276 -4.01 16.83 -5.76
N ARG A 277 -4.10 15.57 -6.20
CA ARG A 277 -4.79 15.15 -7.43
C ARG A 277 -6.19 14.66 -7.20
N ILE A 278 -6.38 13.85 -6.16
CA ILE A 278 -7.66 13.18 -5.87
C ILE A 278 -8.41 13.90 -4.75
N GLY A 279 -7.68 14.63 -3.91
CA GLY A 279 -8.21 15.42 -2.80
C GLY A 279 -7.95 14.77 -1.45
N LYS A 280 -8.01 15.58 -0.39
CA LYS A 280 -7.84 15.12 0.99
C LYS A 280 -8.86 14.04 1.32
N ALA A 281 -8.43 13.03 2.09
CA ALA A 281 -9.37 12.28 2.90
C ALA A 281 -10.15 13.31 3.72
N SER A 282 -11.47 13.41 3.50
CA SER A 282 -12.32 14.14 4.41
C SER A 282 -12.04 13.56 5.81
N SER A 283 -11.37 14.32 6.68
CA SER A 283 -11.20 13.94 8.07
C SER A 283 -12.61 13.62 8.55
N GLY A 284 -12.89 12.35 8.80
CA GLY A 284 -14.23 11.90 9.14
C GLY A 284 -14.76 12.86 10.19
N SER A 285 -15.90 13.48 9.89
CA SER A 285 -16.71 14.14 10.91
C SER A 285 -16.69 13.22 12.11
N ARG A 286 -16.13 13.67 13.23
CA ARG A 286 -16.40 13.04 14.51
C ARG A 286 -17.91 13.04 14.60
N GLU A 287 -18.52 11.87 14.36
CA GLU A 287 -19.90 11.64 14.73
C GLU A 287 -19.93 11.99 16.21
N GLY A 288 -20.48 13.16 16.51
CA GLY A 288 -20.72 13.58 17.86
C GLY A 288 -21.57 12.48 18.48
N ILE A 289 -20.99 11.75 19.43
CA ILE A 289 -21.75 10.98 20.39
C ILE A 289 -22.71 11.97 21.03
N ARG A 290 -23.95 12.01 20.52
CA ARG A 290 -25.04 12.68 21.20
C ARG A 290 -25.30 11.86 22.45
N PRO A 291 -25.19 12.45 23.66
CA PRO A 291 -25.59 11.72 24.86
C PRO A 291 -27.08 11.38 24.72
N PRO A 292 -27.51 10.17 25.14
CA PRO A 292 -28.91 9.82 25.10
C PRO A 292 -29.67 10.80 26.01
N ARG A 293 -30.69 11.45 25.45
CA ARG A 293 -31.68 12.23 26.21
C ARG A 293 -32.48 11.26 27.08
N PHE A 294 -31.99 10.97 28.30
CA PHE A 294 -32.83 10.44 29.35
C PHE A 294 -33.45 11.57 30.16
N LEU A 295 -34.73 11.38 30.47
CA LEU A 295 -35.69 12.32 31.03
C LEU A 295 -35.16 13.07 32.25
N ILE A 296 -35.28 14.41 32.23
CA ILE A 296 -35.40 15.20 33.45
C ILE A 296 -36.86 15.08 33.92
N VAL A 297 -37.10 14.27 34.94
CA VAL A 297 -38.34 14.35 35.73
C VAL A 297 -38.09 15.34 36.86
N ALA A 298 -38.84 16.43 36.83
CA ALA A 298 -38.85 17.43 37.88
C ALA A 298 -39.43 16.85 39.19
N PHE A 299 -38.75 17.10 40.31
CA PHE A 299 -39.39 17.19 41.61
C PHE A 299 -38.99 18.53 42.24
N PHE A 300 -39.95 19.45 42.26
CA PHE A 300 -39.95 20.61 43.14
C PHE A 300 -40.29 20.14 44.56
N LEU A 301 -39.51 20.55 45.55
CA LEU A 301 -40.02 21.02 46.84
C LEU A 301 -38.87 21.59 47.68
N GLY A 302 -38.82 22.92 47.72
CA GLY A 302 -38.97 23.63 48.99
C GLY A 302 -37.73 23.92 49.84
N VAL A 303 -37.55 25.22 50.05
CA VAL A 303 -37.19 25.88 51.32
C VAL A 303 -35.70 26.21 51.55
N HIS A 304 -35.43 27.51 51.34
CA HIS A 304 -34.59 28.44 52.12
C HIS A 304 -33.79 27.89 53.32
N LEU A 305 -32.48 28.20 53.40
CA LEU A 305 -31.95 29.35 54.14
C LEU A 305 -30.40 29.40 54.09
N LEU A 306 -29.94 30.63 54.31
CA LEU A 306 -28.61 31.26 54.42
C LEU A 306 -27.63 30.59 55.44
N PRO A 307 -26.39 31.10 55.68
CA PRO A 307 -25.14 30.44 55.31
C PRO A 307 -24.17 30.29 56.52
N LEU A 308 -22.87 30.18 56.23
CA LEU A 308 -21.69 30.61 57.01
C LEU A 308 -20.95 29.58 57.89
N ILE A 309 -19.61 29.70 57.82
CA ILE A 309 -18.59 29.53 58.89
C ILE A 309 -18.19 28.05 59.18
N VAL A 310 -16.93 27.61 59.39
CA VAL A 310 -15.57 28.18 59.50
C VAL A 310 -14.54 27.01 59.54
N GLU A 311 -13.28 27.34 59.21
CA GLU A 311 -11.92 26.79 59.54
C GLU A 311 -11.66 25.39 60.13
N GLY A 312 -10.47 24.86 59.75
CA GLY A 312 -9.58 23.99 60.54
C GLY A 312 -9.96 22.51 60.56
N ASP A 313 -9.08 21.51 60.62
CA ASP A 313 -7.64 21.46 60.83
C ASP A 313 -7.14 20.05 60.43
N VAL A 314 -5.83 19.95 60.23
CA VAL A 314 -5.03 18.71 60.10
C VAL A 314 -5.20 17.83 61.36
N ILE A 315 -5.14 16.48 61.25
CA ILE A 315 -4.40 15.56 62.15
C ILE A 315 -4.61 14.04 61.87
N THR A 316 -3.47 13.38 61.68
CA THR A 316 -3.04 11.99 62.04
C THR A 316 -3.58 10.71 61.39
N GLN A 317 -2.60 9.89 60.97
CA GLN A 317 -2.65 8.43 60.85
C GLN A 317 -2.75 7.74 62.23
N PRO A 318 -3.07 6.44 62.23
CA PRO A 318 -2.22 5.51 62.98
C PRO A 318 -1.80 4.25 62.21
N GLU A 319 -0.54 3.89 62.45
CA GLU A 319 0.09 2.56 62.53
C GLU A 319 -0.78 1.51 63.30
N LEU A 320 -0.66 0.17 63.25
CA LEU A 320 0.50 -0.75 63.25
C LEU A 320 0.01 -2.23 63.17
N ASN A 321 0.96 -3.15 62.88
CA ASN A 321 1.06 -4.59 63.24
C ASN A 321 0.45 -5.67 62.31
N HIS A 322 1.29 -6.43 61.58
CA HIS A 322 1.99 -7.70 61.96
C HIS A 322 1.02 -8.90 62.10
N ILE A 323 1.18 -10.01 61.34
CA ILE A 323 1.93 -11.21 61.76
C ILE A 323 2.05 -12.26 60.58
N ASN A 324 3.28 -12.77 60.42
CA ASN A 324 3.80 -14.09 60.00
C ASN A 324 3.40 -14.87 58.71
N ARG A 325 4.49 -15.19 57.98
CA ARG A 325 4.80 -16.36 57.11
C ARG A 325 5.05 -17.63 57.95
N PRO A 326 4.99 -18.88 57.41
CA PRO A 326 6.16 -19.51 56.75
C PRO A 326 5.83 -20.42 55.53
N GLU A 327 6.70 -20.46 54.50
CA GLU A 327 7.57 -21.58 54.01
C GLU A 327 6.87 -22.68 53.17
N ILE A 328 7.16 -22.78 51.87
CA ILE A 328 8.15 -23.66 51.17
C ILE A 328 7.79 -25.15 51.22
N ILE A 329 7.67 -25.79 50.04
CA ILE A 329 8.37 -27.03 49.64
C ILE A 329 8.19 -27.26 48.13
N MET A 330 9.32 -27.60 47.50
CA MET A 330 9.48 -28.09 46.14
C MET A 330 9.03 -29.55 46.00
N SER A 331 8.52 -29.90 44.82
CA SER A 331 8.69 -31.20 44.17
C SER A 331 8.65 -30.99 42.66
#